data_AF-A0A830FEN1-F1
#
_entry.id   AF-A0A830FEN1-F1
#
_cell.length_a   1.000
_cell.length_b   1.000
_cell.length_c   1.000
_cell.angle_alpha   90.00
_cell.angle_beta   90.00
_cell.angle_gamma   90.00
#
_symmetry.space_group_name_H-M   'P 1'
#
loop_
_entity.id
_entity.type
_entity.pdbx_description
1 polymer ?
#
loop_
_entity_poly.entity_id
_entity_poly.type
_entity_poly.pdbx_seq_one_letter_code
_entity_poly.pdbx_strand_id
1 'polypeptide(L)'
;MNVHARGDDHPYAGAEAGVADGRFERGSPAYERKVAHIAAMWQSRRDFAHQVACCLDDDTVEHGVYTGLSDNANRWFSLERVRTELGYRPEDDGAAWDAPPEEEIK
;
A
#
# COMPACT_ATOMS: atom_id res chain seq x y z
N MET A 1 7.06 5.58 -3.26
CA MET A 1 7.25 4.13 -3.04
C MET A 1 5.98 3.61 -2.40
N ASN A 2 5.52 2.38 -2.72
CA ASN A 2 4.25 1.83 -2.23
C ASN A 2 4.30 1.39 -0.76
N VAL A 3 5.51 1.15 -0.25
CA VAL A 3 5.80 0.81 1.15
C VAL A 3 6.38 2.05 1.83
N HIS A 4 5.87 2.37 3.01
CA HIS A 4 6.21 3.57 3.77
C HIS A 4 6.98 3.24 5.07
N ALA A 5 7.53 4.26 5.71
CA ALA A 5 8.13 4.14 7.03
C ALA A 5 7.05 3.82 8.08
N ARG A 6 7.44 3.35 9.27
CA ARG A 6 6.49 2.87 10.28
C ARG A 6 5.43 3.93 10.69
N GLY A 7 5.82 5.20 10.81
CA GLY A 7 4.88 6.28 11.15
C GLY A 7 3.95 6.68 10.00
N ASP A 8 4.31 6.30 8.77
CA ASP A 8 3.66 6.69 7.53
C ASP A 8 2.99 5.48 6.85
N ASP A 9 2.84 4.35 7.55
CA ASP A 9 2.33 3.09 6.98
C ASP A 9 0.79 3.10 6.88
N HIS A 10 0.29 4.04 6.08
CA HIS A 10 -1.13 4.24 5.82
C HIS A 10 -1.31 4.94 4.45
N PRO A 11 -2.47 4.79 3.79
CA PRO A 11 -2.67 5.30 2.42
C PRO A 11 -2.77 6.82 2.31
N TYR A 12 -2.72 7.55 3.43
CA TYR A 12 -2.78 9.02 3.44
C TYR A 12 -1.40 9.68 3.43
N ALA A 13 -0.32 9.00 3.85
CA ALA A 13 0.98 9.63 4.11
C ALA A 13 1.51 10.49 2.94
N GLY A 14 1.40 9.99 1.71
CA GLY A 14 1.83 10.75 0.53
C GLY A 14 0.93 11.93 0.16
N ALA A 15 -0.34 11.93 0.58
CA ALA A 15 -1.25 13.06 0.46
C ALA A 15 -0.99 14.08 1.57
N GLU A 16 -0.79 13.64 2.81
CA GLU A 16 -0.40 14.47 3.97
C GLU A 16 0.87 15.26 3.69
N ALA A 17 1.91 14.59 3.19
CA ALA A 17 3.15 15.24 2.79
C ALA A 17 2.91 16.30 1.69
N GLY A 18 1.98 16.06 0.77
CA GLY A 18 1.64 17.04 -0.27
C GLY A 18 0.93 18.28 0.27
N VAL A 19 0.14 18.13 1.33
CA VAL A 19 -0.43 19.27 2.06
C VAL A 19 0.67 20.05 2.78
N ALA A 20 1.57 19.36 3.48
CA ALA A 20 2.70 19.98 4.18
C ALA A 20 3.64 20.75 3.23
N ASP A 21 3.84 20.24 2.02
CA ASP A 21 4.63 20.87 0.96
C ASP A 21 3.90 22.03 0.25
N GLY A 22 2.61 22.28 0.56
CA GLY A 22 1.79 23.29 -0.12
C GLY A 22 1.41 22.95 -1.56
N ARG A 23 1.47 21.67 -1.96
CA ARG A 23 1.13 21.23 -3.33
C ARG A 23 -0.38 21.23 -3.59
N PHE A 24 -1.19 21.04 -2.55
CA PHE A 24 -2.64 21.12 -2.58
C PHE A 24 -3.20 21.26 -1.16
N GLU A 25 -4.43 21.76 -1.04
CA GLU A 25 -5.13 21.87 0.23
C GLU A 25 -5.72 20.51 0.65
N ARG A 26 -5.73 20.22 1.95
CA ARG A 26 -6.40 19.05 2.53
C ARG A 26 -7.89 19.08 2.17
N GLY A 27 -8.43 17.94 1.73
CA GLY A 27 -9.83 17.83 1.31
C GLY A 27 -10.15 18.45 -0.05
N SER A 28 -9.17 19.04 -0.74
CA SER A 28 -9.37 19.49 -2.12
C SER A 28 -9.56 18.28 -3.06
N PRO A 29 -10.17 18.46 -4.24
CA PRO A 29 -10.26 17.39 -5.23
C PRO A 29 -8.89 16.82 -5.66
N ALA A 30 -7.81 17.62 -5.58
CA ALA A 30 -6.46 17.15 -5.86
C ALA A 30 -5.93 16.22 -4.76
N TYR A 31 -6.21 16.55 -3.50
CA TYR A 31 -5.92 15.71 -2.34
C TYR A 31 -6.70 14.39 -2.42
N GLU A 32 -8.00 14.42 -2.66
CA GLU A 32 -8.84 13.22 -2.73
C GLU A 32 -8.38 12.27 -3.84
N ARG A 33 -8.05 12.80 -5.02
CA ARG A 33 -7.46 11.99 -6.10
C ARG A 33 -6.12 11.37 -5.70
N LYS A 34 -5.30 12.08 -4.93
CA LYS A 34 -4.02 11.56 -4.45
C LYS A 34 -4.22 10.44 -3.43
N VAL A 35 -5.15 10.61 -2.48
CA VAL A 35 -5.54 9.56 -1.51
C VAL A 35 -6.04 8.33 -2.24
N ALA A 36 -7.00 8.47 -3.17
CA ALA A 36 -7.55 7.35 -3.92
C ALA A 36 -6.48 6.58 -4.72
N HIS A 37 -5.54 7.31 -5.34
CA HIS A 37 -4.42 6.69 -6.05
C HIS A 37 -3.49 5.93 -5.09
N ILE A 38 -3.11 6.52 -3.94
CA ILE A 38 -2.26 5.82 -2.97
C ILE A 38 -3.00 4.61 -2.41
N ALA A 39 -4.27 4.73 -2.03
CA ALA A 39 -5.09 3.63 -1.52
C ALA A 39 -5.13 2.43 -2.48
N ALA A 40 -5.22 2.66 -3.79
CA ALA A 40 -5.18 1.61 -4.80
C ALA A 40 -3.79 0.95 -4.95
N MET A 41 -2.73 1.71 -4.68
CA MET A 41 -1.34 1.32 -4.94
C MET A 41 -0.54 0.99 -3.66
N TRP A 42 -1.16 1.05 -2.49
CA TRP A 42 -0.47 0.88 -1.22
C TRP A 42 -0.12 -0.59 -0.97
N GLN A 43 1.01 -0.80 -0.32
CA GLN A 43 1.40 -2.08 0.26
C GLN A 43 1.87 -1.81 1.68
N SER A 44 1.13 -2.35 2.65
CA SER A 44 1.50 -2.21 4.05
C SER A 44 2.87 -2.85 4.30
N ARG A 45 3.55 -2.42 5.36
CA ARG A 45 4.83 -3.03 5.75
C ARG A 45 4.66 -4.51 6.13
N ARG A 46 3.51 -4.86 6.71
CA ARG A 46 3.16 -6.24 7.09
C ARG A 46 3.05 -7.13 5.86
N ASP A 47 2.28 -6.68 4.87
CA ASP A 47 2.07 -7.40 3.63
C ASP A 47 3.35 -7.48 2.80
N PHE A 48 4.17 -6.42 2.79
CA PHE A 48 5.50 -6.48 2.18
C PHE A 48 6.39 -7.55 2.84
N ALA A 49 6.42 -7.60 4.18
CA ALA A 49 7.21 -8.60 4.89
C ALA A 49 6.72 -10.03 4.59
N HIS A 50 5.40 -10.22 4.49
CA HIS A 50 4.82 -11.49 4.08
C HIS A 50 5.22 -11.89 2.66
N GLN A 51 5.15 -10.96 1.69
CA GLN A 51 5.57 -11.24 0.32
C GLN A 51 7.05 -11.63 0.24
N VAL A 52 7.92 -10.95 1.01
CA VAL A 52 9.33 -11.31 1.11
C VAL A 52 9.51 -12.70 1.73
N ALA A 53 8.76 -13.03 2.77
CA ALA A 53 8.80 -14.37 3.37
C ALA A 53 8.40 -15.45 2.34
N CYS A 54 7.32 -15.24 1.58
CA CYS A 54 6.92 -16.14 0.50
C CYS A 54 8.03 -16.36 -0.53
N CYS A 55 8.76 -15.31 -0.93
CA CYS A 55 9.88 -15.45 -1.87
C CYS A 55 11.07 -16.22 -1.28
N LEU A 56 11.27 -16.18 0.04
CA LEU A 56 12.38 -16.87 0.70
C LEU A 56 12.04 -18.33 1.00
N ASP A 57 10.77 -18.63 1.24
CA ASP A 57 10.27 -19.97 1.53
C ASP A 57 10.00 -20.79 0.25
N ASP A 58 9.83 -20.14 -0.90
CA ASP A 58 9.65 -20.80 -2.20
C ASP A 58 10.98 -21.26 -2.81
N ASP A 59 11.01 -22.53 -3.24
CA ASP A 59 12.14 -23.14 -3.95
C ASP A 59 11.81 -23.49 -5.41
N THR A 60 10.63 -23.09 -5.89
CA THR A 60 10.11 -23.50 -7.21
C THR A 60 10.28 -22.44 -8.29
N VAL A 61 10.23 -21.15 -7.93
CA VAL A 61 10.35 -20.02 -8.84
C VAL A 61 11.79 -19.51 -8.86
N GLU A 62 12.48 -19.69 -9.98
CA GLU A 62 13.81 -19.09 -10.18
C GLU A 62 13.74 -17.57 -10.40
N HIS A 63 12.73 -17.10 -11.14
CA HIS A 63 12.50 -15.67 -11.41
C HIS A 63 11.04 -15.40 -11.78
N GLY A 64 10.45 -14.36 -11.20
CA GLY A 64 9.12 -13.89 -11.55
C GLY A 64 8.96 -12.38 -11.34
N VAL A 65 8.01 -11.79 -12.06
CA VAL A 65 7.61 -10.38 -11.89
C VAL A 65 6.24 -10.38 -11.24
N TYR A 66 6.19 -9.87 -10.00
CA TYR A 66 5.00 -9.90 -9.16
C TYR A 66 4.58 -8.49 -8.75
N THR A 67 3.27 -8.33 -8.57
CA THR A 67 2.69 -7.09 -8.07
C THR A 67 2.89 -7.01 -6.55
N GLY A 68 3.56 -5.96 -6.11
CA GLY A 68 3.71 -5.62 -4.70
C GLY A 68 2.61 -4.66 -4.23
N LEU A 69 1.46 -5.22 -3.86
CA LEU A 69 0.31 -4.52 -3.30
C LEU A 69 -0.28 -5.32 -2.13
N SER A 70 -0.92 -4.60 -1.21
CA SER A 70 -1.90 -5.16 -0.28
C SER A 70 -3.18 -5.55 -1.02
N ASP A 71 -4.16 -6.18 -0.36
CA ASP A 71 -5.40 -6.64 -0.99
C ASP A 71 -6.40 -5.50 -1.25
N ASN A 72 -5.91 -4.36 -1.74
CA ASN A 72 -6.70 -3.15 -1.86
C ASN A 72 -7.92 -3.41 -2.75
N ALA A 73 -9.13 -3.11 -2.27
CA ALA A 73 -10.36 -3.40 -3.01
C ALA A 73 -10.42 -2.66 -4.36
N ASN A 74 -9.77 -1.49 -4.43
CA ASN A 74 -9.69 -0.63 -5.61
C ASN A 74 -8.35 -0.73 -6.37
N ARG A 75 -7.54 -1.78 -6.12
CA ARG A 75 -6.26 -2.00 -6.80
C ARG A 75 -6.39 -2.04 -8.32
N TRP A 76 -5.34 -1.59 -9.01
CA TRP A 76 -5.31 -1.57 -10.48
C TRP A 76 -4.65 -2.81 -11.10
N PHE A 77 -3.87 -3.54 -10.32
CA PHE A 77 -3.11 -4.70 -10.77
C PHE A 77 -3.59 -5.98 -10.09
N SER A 78 -3.51 -7.09 -10.83
CA SER A 78 -3.92 -8.39 -10.32
C SER A 78 -2.90 -8.95 -9.31
N LEU A 79 -3.41 -9.61 -8.27
CA LEU A 79 -2.62 -10.38 -7.32
C LEU A 79 -2.68 -11.89 -7.60
N GLU A 80 -3.38 -12.31 -8.65
CA GLU A 80 -3.64 -13.74 -8.92
C GLU A 80 -2.32 -14.52 -9.07
N ARG A 81 -1.41 -14.04 -9.91
CA ARG A 81 -0.14 -14.72 -10.15
C ARG A 81 0.70 -14.91 -8.89
N VAL A 82 0.85 -13.87 -8.07
CA VAL A 82 1.64 -13.93 -6.83
C VAL A 82 0.95 -14.77 -5.75
N ARG A 83 -0.39 -14.84 -5.77
CA ARG A 83 -1.17 -15.76 -4.92
C ARG A 83 -0.99 -17.22 -5.33
N THR A 84 -0.98 -17.48 -6.64
CA THR A 84 -0.93 -18.83 -7.19
C THR A 84 0.48 -19.41 -7.16
N GLU A 85 1.50 -18.63 -7.56
CA GLU A 85 2.87 -19.11 -7.67
C GLU A 85 3.63 -19.06 -6.33
N LEU A 86 3.49 -17.97 -5.55
CA LEU A 86 4.25 -17.78 -4.31
C LEU A 86 3.43 -17.96 -3.03
N GLY A 87 2.13 -18.22 -3.13
CA GLY A 87 1.28 -18.37 -1.96
C GLY A 87 1.01 -17.08 -1.18
N TYR A 88 1.42 -15.92 -1.69
CA TYR A 88 1.20 -14.63 -1.02
C TYR A 88 -0.30 -14.38 -0.77
N ARG A 89 -0.65 -14.02 0.46
CA ARG A 89 -2.02 -13.68 0.89
C ARG A 89 -1.96 -12.37 1.69
N PRO A 90 -2.00 -11.20 1.04
CA PRO A 90 -2.07 -9.93 1.76
C PRO A 90 -3.36 -9.83 2.56
N GLU A 91 -3.29 -9.13 3.69
CA GLU A 91 -4.40 -8.95 4.62
C GLU A 91 -4.89 -7.50 4.71
N ASP A 92 -4.06 -6.52 4.36
CA ASP A 92 -4.41 -5.11 4.48
C ASP A 92 -5.17 -4.61 3.24
N ASP A 93 -5.99 -3.56 3.42
CA ASP A 93 -6.72 -2.89 2.35
C ASP A 93 -6.64 -1.37 2.53
N GLY A 94 -5.97 -0.69 1.60
CA GLY A 94 -5.87 0.77 1.59
C GLY A 94 -7.22 1.48 1.38
N ALA A 95 -8.21 0.82 0.77
CA ALA A 95 -9.55 1.37 0.59
C ALA A 95 -10.41 1.29 1.86
N ALA A 96 -9.99 0.54 2.88
CA ALA A 96 -10.69 0.45 4.16
C ALA A 96 -10.44 1.65 5.08
N TRP A 97 -9.62 2.62 4.67
CA TRP A 97 -9.29 3.79 5.47
C TRP A 97 -10.14 5.01 5.11
N ASP A 98 -10.94 5.49 6.05
CA ASP A 98 -11.84 6.63 5.85
C ASP A 98 -11.23 7.99 6.24
N ALA A 99 -10.09 7.97 6.95
CA ALA A 99 -9.38 9.17 7.40
C ALA A 99 -7.88 8.87 7.62
N PRO A 100 -7.00 9.89 7.61
CA PRO A 100 -5.65 9.71 8.12
C PRO A 100 -5.70 9.32 9.61
N PRO A 101 -4.72 8.52 10.09
CA PRO A 101 -4.63 8.21 11.51
C PRO A 101 -4.51 9.50 12.32
N GLU A 102 -5.16 9.55 13.48
CA GLU A 102 -4.98 10.67 14.42
C GLU A 102 -3.50 10.73 14.81
N GLU A 103 -2.89 11.91 14.72
CA GLU A 103 -1.54 12.10 15.26
C GLU A 103 -1.59 11.72 16.75
N GLU A 104 -0.85 10.69 17.15
CA GLU A 104 -0.60 10.44 18.56
C GLU A 104 0.04 11.71 19.13
N ILE A 105 -0.74 12.50 19.87
CA ILE A 105 -0.27 13.62 20.66
C ILE A 105 0.78 13.04 21.61
N LYS A 106 2.07 13.30 21.30
CA LYS A 106 3.19 13.00 22.19
C LYS A 106 3.42 14.13 23.18
#